data_AF-A0A7Y4R9I4-F1
#
_entry.id   AF-A0A7Y4R9I4-F1
#
_cell.length_a   1.000
_cell.length_b   1.000
_cell.length_c   1.000
_cell.angle_alpha   90.00
_cell.angle_beta   90.00
_cell.angle_gamma   90.00
#
_symmetry.space_group_name_H-M   'P 1'
#
loop_
_entity.id
_entity.type
_entity.pdbx_description
1 polymer ?
#
loop_
_entity_poly.entity_id
_entity_poly.type
_entity_poly.pdbx_seq_one_letter_code
_entity_poly.pdbx_strand_id
1 'polypeptide(L)'
;MKQHRGLTRPSAWTLTRASAMATTVGAAFWAVAAFMTGVGFADEIPAATTSTTAATAPNGRGAIIPVSDEISDVTTESIKRRVAGALEEGAGVIVFEINTPGGYVTSALEISNYIKNLENVKTIAWVNTDAYSAGSMIAVACDEIVMAKSSTLGDCGVIMGGPTGPEEVPEGIRAKAESPVLEQFRDSAAKHGYDRLLCEAMVVKEHEVYWIEHVETGERKFVETGEKDRLLETDRKTSVFGLEVTAPSSKEPEWRLVKTAHDPVSDSEMAVDQPIDKATELLTMSQSRAFAFGFCKGIVSSEKDLAARYGLSLPIPRIEFTALEVFTRWLTSMPVRAFLMIIVMLGVYVEFNTPGLGAAGLVALIALGIFLGAPFLTGLANVWEIVIIALGLILIGVELFVLPGFGVAGISGIVLLLVGLLATFVPEEPGRFPIYWPSMEAGVEGLKRGVQTLGAALVLSIVGIVALSRYLPRIPYVNAIVPANPTPSEVMPSDPYDGLARVGDVGRTIGALRPAGKAKFGTMLVDVVSQGQLLDEGTQVEVIERMGNRVVVRPARSA
;
A
#
# COMPACT_ATOMS: atom_id res chain seq x y z
N MET A 1 -66.35 -19.11 -14.71
CA MET A 1 -65.21 -19.29 -15.64
C MET A 1 -64.86 -17.91 -16.18
N LYS A 2 -63.74 -17.28 -15.75
CA LYS A 2 -62.42 -17.22 -16.42
C LYS A 2 -62.55 -16.84 -17.92
N GLN A 3 -61.84 -15.86 -18.51
CA GLN A 3 -60.54 -15.31 -18.15
C GLN A 3 -60.25 -13.98 -18.91
N HIS A 4 -59.50 -13.08 -18.25
CA HIS A 4 -58.79 -11.93 -18.80
C HIS A 4 -57.56 -12.32 -19.65
N ARG A 5 -57.17 -11.45 -20.60
CA ARG A 5 -55.76 -11.01 -20.80
C ARG A 5 -55.71 -9.74 -21.65
N GLY A 6 -55.26 -8.64 -21.05
CA GLY A 6 -54.80 -7.43 -21.73
C GLY A 6 -53.39 -7.10 -21.26
N LEU A 7 -52.47 -6.94 -22.20
CA LEU A 7 -51.08 -6.53 -21.95
C LEU A 7 -51.02 -5.06 -21.50
N THR A 8 -50.33 -4.77 -20.40
CA THR A 8 -49.95 -3.40 -20.01
C THR A 8 -48.47 -3.17 -20.31
N ARG A 9 -48.18 -2.02 -20.95
CA ARG A 9 -46.83 -1.48 -21.14
C ARG A 9 -46.21 -1.13 -19.77
N PRO A 10 -44.88 -1.26 -19.59
CA PRO A 10 -44.23 -0.84 -18.35
C PRO A 10 -44.39 0.68 -18.18
N SER A 11 -44.78 1.11 -16.98
CA SER A 11 -45.02 2.50 -16.64
C SER A 11 -43.70 3.29 -16.60
N ALA A 12 -43.76 4.59 -16.91
CA ALA A 12 -42.62 5.51 -16.90
C ALA A 12 -41.83 5.57 -15.58
N TRP A 13 -42.37 5.00 -14.51
CA TRP A 13 -41.78 4.91 -13.16
C TRP A 13 -40.65 3.88 -13.03
N THR A 14 -40.59 2.84 -13.86
CA THR A 14 -39.50 1.85 -13.81
C THR A 14 -38.22 2.32 -14.51
N LEU A 15 -38.33 3.26 -15.45
CA LEU A 15 -37.18 3.83 -16.17
C LEU A 15 -36.41 4.87 -15.33
N THR A 16 -37.07 5.55 -14.39
CA THR A 16 -36.47 6.62 -13.57
C THR A 16 -35.55 6.11 -12.46
N ARG A 17 -35.79 4.88 -11.95
CA ARG A 17 -34.89 4.24 -10.97
C ARG A 17 -33.61 3.71 -11.61
N ALA A 18 -33.69 3.18 -12.83
CA ALA A 18 -32.52 2.75 -13.58
C ALA A 18 -31.62 3.93 -13.98
N SER A 19 -32.20 5.08 -14.33
CA SER A 19 -31.43 6.28 -14.68
C SER A 19 -30.74 6.93 -13.49
N ALA A 20 -31.38 6.94 -12.30
CA ALA A 20 -30.80 7.47 -11.06
C ALA A 20 -29.63 6.60 -10.53
N MET A 21 -29.73 5.28 -10.68
CA MET A 21 -28.65 4.34 -10.33
C MET A 21 -27.48 4.46 -11.32
N ALA A 22 -27.76 4.67 -12.61
CA ALA A 22 -26.72 4.92 -13.61
C ALA A 22 -26.01 6.28 -13.42
N THR A 23 -26.71 7.33 -12.96
CA THR A 23 -26.11 8.65 -12.72
C THR A 23 -25.25 8.69 -11.46
N THR A 24 -25.58 7.93 -10.42
CA THR A 24 -24.79 7.85 -9.18
C THR A 24 -23.54 6.99 -9.34
N VAL A 25 -23.64 5.86 -10.05
CA VAL A 25 -22.46 5.07 -10.47
C VAL A 25 -21.58 5.90 -11.41
N GLY A 26 -22.18 6.64 -12.33
CA GLY A 26 -21.47 7.58 -13.21
C GLY A 26 -20.76 8.69 -12.46
N ALA A 27 -21.39 9.30 -11.45
CA ALA A 27 -20.79 10.37 -10.65
C ALA A 27 -19.62 9.89 -9.79
N ALA A 28 -19.71 8.68 -9.21
CA ALA A 28 -18.58 8.05 -8.50
C ALA A 28 -17.44 7.70 -9.47
N PHE A 29 -17.77 7.19 -10.66
CA PHE A 29 -16.79 6.94 -11.73
C PHE A 29 -16.12 8.24 -12.19
N TRP A 30 -16.87 9.32 -12.34
CA TRP A 30 -16.35 10.65 -12.69
C TRP A 30 -15.57 11.33 -11.57
N ALA A 31 -15.91 11.09 -10.30
CA ALA A 31 -15.11 11.60 -9.17
C ALA A 31 -13.75 10.87 -9.08
N VAL A 32 -13.74 9.56 -9.31
CA VAL A 32 -12.51 8.78 -9.45
C VAL A 32 -11.72 9.21 -10.70
N ALA A 33 -12.38 9.41 -11.84
CA ALA A 33 -11.74 9.89 -13.07
C ALA A 33 -11.21 11.33 -12.97
N ALA A 34 -11.93 12.23 -12.28
CA ALA A 34 -11.49 13.60 -12.04
C ALA A 34 -10.27 13.64 -11.10
N PHE A 35 -10.23 12.75 -10.10
CA PHE A 35 -9.04 12.52 -9.30
C PHE A 35 -7.89 11.95 -10.17
N MET A 36 -8.16 11.01 -11.08
CA MET A 36 -7.16 10.50 -12.03
C MET A 36 -6.60 11.59 -12.96
N THR A 37 -7.41 12.56 -13.39
CA THR A 37 -6.94 13.69 -14.23
C THR A 37 -6.18 14.77 -13.44
N GLY A 38 -6.45 14.93 -12.15
CA GLY A 38 -5.72 15.86 -11.27
C GLY A 38 -4.32 15.39 -10.91
N VAL A 39 -4.02 14.10 -11.13
CA VAL A 39 -2.73 13.45 -10.88
C VAL A 39 -2.11 13.01 -12.21
N GLY A 40 -2.04 13.90 -13.21
CA GLY A 40 -1.08 13.80 -14.33
C GLY A 40 -0.95 12.47 -15.10
N PHE A 41 -2.02 11.70 -15.32
CA PHE A 41 -1.99 10.43 -16.08
C PHE A 41 -2.32 10.54 -17.57
N ALA A 42 -2.18 11.72 -18.16
CA ALA A 42 -2.46 11.93 -19.58
C ALA A 42 -1.18 12.27 -20.33
N ASP A 43 -0.23 11.35 -20.39
CA ASP A 43 0.64 11.19 -21.56
C ASP A 43 1.29 9.80 -21.58
N GLU A 44 1.28 9.22 -22.78
CA GLU A 44 2.01 8.01 -23.23
C GLU A 44 1.53 6.63 -22.74
N ILE A 45 0.54 6.08 -23.46
CA ILE A 45 0.41 4.63 -23.66
C ILE A 45 1.05 4.30 -25.02
N PRO A 46 2.27 3.76 -25.10
CA PRO A 46 2.81 3.26 -26.35
C PRO A 46 2.12 1.93 -26.68
N ALA A 47 1.51 1.85 -27.85
CA ALA A 47 0.94 0.61 -28.37
C ALA A 47 2.06 -0.42 -28.62
N ALA A 48 1.96 -1.58 -27.97
CA ALA A 48 2.85 -2.71 -28.20
C ALA A 48 2.80 -3.13 -29.68
N THR A 49 3.90 -2.92 -30.40
CA THR A 49 4.03 -3.36 -31.79
C THR A 49 4.87 -4.63 -31.83
N THR A 50 4.21 -5.79 -31.84
CA THR A 50 4.86 -7.06 -32.12
C THR A 50 5.27 -7.13 -33.60
N SER A 51 6.57 -7.16 -33.86
CA SER A 51 7.11 -7.59 -35.16
C SER A 51 7.88 -8.90 -34.98
N THR A 52 7.33 -9.98 -35.54
CA THR A 52 7.97 -11.30 -35.60
C THR A 52 8.87 -11.36 -36.81
N THR A 53 10.19 -11.52 -36.62
CA THR A 53 11.05 -12.17 -37.62
C THR A 53 12.16 -12.95 -36.93
N ALA A 54 12.46 -14.13 -37.48
CA ALA A 54 13.14 -15.24 -36.85
C ALA A 54 14.67 -15.09 -36.61
N ALA A 55 15.09 -15.75 -35.53
CA ALA A 55 16.38 -16.31 -35.11
C ALA A 55 17.65 -16.08 -35.97
N THR A 56 18.62 -15.38 -35.37
CA THR A 56 20.07 -15.71 -35.32
C THR A 56 20.66 -14.97 -34.10
N ALA A 57 21.36 -15.67 -33.19
CA ALA A 57 21.94 -15.11 -31.95
C ALA A 57 23.29 -14.40 -32.18
N PRO A 58 23.79 -13.53 -31.27
CA PRO A 58 23.35 -12.15 -31.14
C PRO A 58 24.55 -11.18 -31.16
N ASN A 59 24.66 -10.35 -32.19
CA ASN A 59 25.43 -9.10 -32.09
C ASN A 59 24.43 -7.96 -31.91
N GLY A 60 24.36 -7.45 -30.68
CA GLY A 60 23.83 -6.12 -30.37
C GLY A 60 22.39 -6.01 -29.89
N ARG A 61 21.71 -7.09 -29.51
CA ARG A 61 20.44 -6.97 -28.77
C ARG A 61 20.72 -6.93 -27.28
N GLY A 62 20.43 -5.80 -26.65
CA GLY A 62 20.42 -5.67 -25.19
C GLY A 62 19.09 -5.12 -24.71
N ALA A 63 18.86 -5.17 -23.40
CA ALA A 63 17.71 -4.53 -22.76
C ALA A 63 18.16 -3.80 -21.49
N ILE A 64 17.52 -2.67 -21.20
CA ILE A 64 17.69 -1.95 -19.94
C ILE A 64 16.53 -2.32 -19.02
N ILE A 65 16.85 -2.72 -17.79
CA ILE A 65 15.89 -3.04 -16.74
C ILE A 65 16.12 -2.04 -15.60
N PRO A 66 15.24 -1.04 -15.44
CA PRO A 66 15.35 -0.10 -14.33
C PRO A 66 15.13 -0.79 -12.98
N VAL A 67 16.03 -0.53 -12.05
CA VAL A 67 16.01 -0.95 -10.65
C VAL A 67 16.01 0.31 -9.80
N SER A 68 14.82 0.87 -9.62
CA SER A 68 14.61 2.15 -8.94
C SER A 68 13.79 1.98 -7.67
N ASP A 69 13.89 2.95 -6.76
CA ASP A 69 13.20 2.97 -5.47
C ASP A 69 13.63 1.83 -4.53
N GLU A 70 12.84 1.57 -3.49
CA GLU A 70 13.08 0.53 -2.49
C GLU A 70 13.08 -0.89 -3.10
N ILE A 71 14.08 -1.68 -2.74
CA ILE A 71 14.15 -3.11 -3.10
C ILE A 71 13.19 -3.91 -2.20
N SER A 72 12.21 -4.56 -2.84
CA SER A 72 11.18 -5.34 -2.18
C SER A 72 10.88 -6.65 -2.93
N ASP A 73 10.00 -7.49 -2.39
CA ASP A 73 9.56 -8.72 -3.05
C ASP A 73 8.82 -8.43 -4.37
N VAL A 74 8.06 -7.33 -4.43
CA VAL A 74 7.42 -6.86 -5.68
C VAL A 74 8.48 -6.48 -6.71
N THR A 75 9.51 -5.75 -6.27
CA THR A 75 10.64 -5.37 -7.13
C THR A 75 11.36 -6.63 -7.64
N THR A 76 11.51 -7.65 -6.78
CA THR A 76 12.14 -8.93 -7.11
C THR A 76 11.40 -9.67 -8.21
N GLU A 77 10.09 -9.89 -8.04
CA GLU A 77 9.28 -10.58 -9.04
C GLU A 77 9.17 -9.78 -10.35
N SER A 78 9.07 -8.45 -10.26
CA SER A 78 9.10 -7.58 -11.44
C SER A 78 10.43 -7.69 -12.19
N ILE A 79 11.57 -7.68 -11.50
CA ILE A 79 12.90 -7.85 -12.14
C ILE A 79 12.97 -9.21 -12.85
N LYS A 80 12.63 -10.31 -12.17
CA LYS A 80 12.66 -11.65 -12.78
C LYS A 80 11.80 -11.75 -14.03
N ARG A 81 10.57 -11.22 -13.98
CA ARG A 81 9.65 -11.19 -15.12
C ARG A 81 10.21 -10.37 -16.28
N ARG A 82 10.78 -9.19 -16.00
CA ARG A 82 11.34 -8.30 -17.03
C ARG A 82 12.60 -8.87 -17.66
N VAL A 83 13.46 -9.52 -16.88
CA VAL A 83 14.62 -10.27 -17.39
C VAL A 83 14.14 -11.41 -18.28
N ALA A 84 13.16 -12.22 -17.84
CA ALA A 84 12.61 -13.30 -18.65
C ALA A 84 12.08 -12.80 -20.01
N GLY A 85 11.30 -11.71 -20.02
CA GLY A 85 10.83 -11.09 -21.25
C GLY A 85 11.97 -10.60 -22.16
N ALA A 86 13.00 -9.98 -21.60
CA ALA A 86 14.18 -9.55 -22.36
C ALA A 86 14.90 -10.74 -23.04
N LEU A 87 15.04 -11.84 -22.30
CA LEU A 87 15.68 -13.05 -22.80
C LEU A 87 14.84 -13.72 -23.90
N GLU A 88 13.51 -13.75 -23.76
CA GLU A 88 12.58 -14.23 -24.78
C GLU A 88 12.67 -13.40 -26.08
N GLU A 89 12.91 -12.09 -25.97
CA GLU A 89 13.16 -11.19 -27.11
C GLU A 89 14.59 -11.32 -27.70
N GLY A 90 15.43 -12.17 -27.11
CA GLY A 90 16.77 -12.48 -27.58
C GLY A 90 17.83 -11.47 -27.16
N ALA A 91 17.65 -10.79 -26.02
CA ALA A 91 18.68 -9.94 -25.44
C ALA A 91 19.90 -10.78 -24.99
N GLY A 92 21.07 -10.49 -25.56
CA GLY A 92 22.35 -11.07 -25.14
C GLY A 92 23.08 -10.25 -24.07
N VAL A 93 22.60 -9.03 -23.80
CA VAL A 93 23.11 -8.14 -22.74
C VAL A 93 21.93 -7.57 -21.96
N ILE A 94 21.96 -7.70 -20.64
CA ILE A 94 21.00 -7.06 -19.74
C ILE A 94 21.73 -5.98 -18.95
N VAL A 95 21.25 -4.75 -19.06
CA VAL A 95 21.73 -3.62 -18.29
C VAL A 95 20.73 -3.35 -17.17
N PHE A 96 21.12 -3.60 -15.93
CA PHE A 96 20.37 -3.17 -14.76
C PHE A 96 20.73 -1.71 -14.47
N GLU A 97 19.81 -0.79 -14.75
CA GLU A 97 19.99 0.62 -14.40
C GLU A 97 19.59 0.83 -12.94
N ILE A 98 20.57 1.02 -12.06
CA ILE A 98 20.38 1.00 -10.61
C ILE A 98 20.30 2.43 -10.07
N ASN A 99 19.18 2.73 -9.42
CA ASN A 99 18.92 3.97 -8.70
C ASN A 99 18.11 3.71 -7.42
N THR A 100 18.77 3.23 -6.38
CA THR A 100 18.10 2.77 -5.16
C THR A 100 18.84 3.16 -3.89
N PRO A 101 18.11 3.60 -2.84
CA PRO A 101 18.67 3.79 -1.50
C PRO A 101 18.87 2.46 -0.76
N GLY A 102 18.42 1.32 -1.31
CA GLY A 102 18.44 0.03 -0.66
C GLY A 102 17.06 -0.58 -0.48
N GLY A 103 16.93 -1.54 0.44
CA GLY A 103 15.68 -2.23 0.73
C GLY A 103 15.91 -3.53 1.49
N TYR A 104 15.02 -4.51 1.32
CA TYR A 104 15.09 -5.75 2.08
C TYR A 104 16.29 -6.61 1.68
N VAL A 105 17.04 -7.05 2.69
CA VAL A 105 18.20 -7.94 2.53
C VAL A 105 17.82 -9.24 1.82
N THR A 106 16.67 -9.84 2.17
CA THR A 106 16.20 -11.09 1.56
C THR A 106 15.92 -10.93 0.06
N SER A 107 15.21 -9.89 -0.32
CA SER A 107 14.91 -9.56 -1.72
C SER A 107 16.20 -9.28 -2.50
N ALA A 108 17.14 -8.53 -1.92
CA ALA A 108 18.45 -8.25 -2.54
C ALA A 108 19.29 -9.51 -2.77
N LEU A 109 19.33 -10.41 -1.78
CA LEU A 109 19.97 -11.73 -1.89
C LEU A 109 19.35 -12.55 -3.01
N GLU A 110 18.01 -12.57 -3.08
CA GLU A 110 17.29 -13.32 -4.10
C GLU A 110 17.53 -12.77 -5.52
N ILE A 111 17.46 -11.45 -5.71
CA ILE A 111 17.78 -10.81 -7.00
C ILE A 111 19.22 -11.12 -7.38
N SER A 112 20.15 -10.98 -6.45
CA SER A 112 21.58 -11.20 -6.73
C SER A 112 21.88 -12.65 -7.09
N ASN A 113 21.25 -13.61 -6.40
CA ASN A 113 21.37 -15.03 -6.74
C ASN A 113 20.69 -15.35 -8.09
N TYR A 114 19.58 -14.71 -8.39
CA TYR A 114 18.94 -14.83 -9.70
C TYR A 114 19.87 -14.34 -10.82
N ILE A 115 20.44 -13.13 -10.69
CA ILE A 115 21.37 -12.54 -11.67
C ILE A 115 22.58 -13.45 -11.89
N LYS A 116 23.23 -13.90 -10.81
CA LYS A 116 24.39 -14.80 -10.90
C LYS A 116 24.06 -16.12 -11.60
N ASN A 117 22.82 -16.59 -11.57
CA ASN A 117 22.41 -17.86 -12.19
C ASN A 117 21.87 -17.68 -13.62
N LEU A 118 21.87 -16.47 -14.18
CA LEU A 118 21.56 -16.27 -15.58
C LEU A 118 22.67 -16.85 -16.46
N GLU A 119 22.29 -17.65 -17.45
CA GLU A 119 23.21 -18.26 -18.40
C GLU A 119 23.09 -17.62 -19.78
N ASN A 120 24.19 -17.60 -20.55
CA ASN A 120 24.23 -17.13 -21.93
C ASN A 120 23.81 -15.66 -22.13
N VAL A 121 23.94 -14.84 -21.09
CA VAL A 121 23.64 -13.41 -21.12
C VAL A 121 24.69 -12.65 -20.32
N LYS A 122 25.12 -11.49 -20.82
CA LYS A 122 26.03 -10.60 -20.10
C LYS A 122 25.22 -9.62 -19.26
N THR A 123 25.51 -9.53 -17.97
CA THR A 123 24.82 -8.66 -17.03
C THR A 123 25.68 -7.45 -16.67
N ILE A 124 25.10 -6.26 -16.78
CA ILE A 124 25.80 -5.00 -16.52
C ILE A 124 25.01 -4.20 -15.50
N ALA A 125 25.65 -3.84 -14.39
CA ALA A 125 25.12 -2.84 -13.48
C ALA A 125 25.51 -1.45 -13.99
N TRP A 126 24.52 -0.66 -14.38
CA TRP A 126 24.70 0.77 -14.67
C TRP A 126 24.17 1.58 -13.49
N VAL A 127 25.06 2.05 -12.62
CA VAL A 127 24.70 2.87 -11.46
C VAL A 127 24.39 4.29 -11.94
N ASN A 128 23.12 4.67 -11.84
CA ASN A 128 22.59 5.94 -12.34
C ASN A 128 21.32 6.35 -11.55
N THR A 129 21.41 6.98 -10.37
CA THR A 129 22.58 7.67 -9.81
C THR A 129 23.17 6.98 -8.58
N ASP A 130 22.34 6.34 -7.77
CA ASP A 130 22.77 5.80 -6.48
C ASP A 130 22.55 4.28 -6.40
N ALA A 131 23.54 3.58 -5.88
CA ALA A 131 23.43 2.18 -5.49
C ALA A 131 23.91 2.05 -4.04
N TYR A 132 23.00 2.23 -3.08
CA TYR A 132 23.30 2.01 -1.67
C TYR A 132 22.76 0.66 -1.20
N SER A 133 23.42 0.07 -0.20
CA SER A 133 22.93 -1.14 0.47
C SER A 133 22.55 -2.27 -0.49
N ALA A 134 21.27 -2.66 -0.55
CA ALA A 134 20.76 -3.65 -1.50
C ALA A 134 21.12 -3.35 -2.97
N GLY A 135 21.21 -2.08 -3.36
CA GLY A 135 21.63 -1.66 -4.69
C GLY A 135 23.07 -2.06 -5.02
N SER A 136 24.00 -1.83 -4.10
CA SER A 136 25.40 -2.27 -4.23
C SER A 136 25.49 -3.79 -4.32
N MET A 137 24.72 -4.50 -3.50
CA MET A 137 24.69 -5.97 -3.51
C MET A 137 24.27 -6.51 -4.89
N ILE A 138 23.21 -5.93 -5.47
CA ILE A 138 22.73 -6.26 -6.81
C ILE A 138 23.78 -5.87 -7.88
N ALA A 139 24.43 -4.72 -7.72
CA ALA A 139 25.43 -4.23 -8.65
C ALA A 139 26.65 -5.16 -8.73
N VAL A 140 27.17 -5.61 -7.57
CA VAL A 140 28.32 -6.51 -7.47
C VAL A 140 27.97 -7.93 -7.95
N ALA A 141 26.68 -8.30 -7.98
CA ALA A 141 26.22 -9.56 -8.54
C ALA A 141 26.20 -9.62 -10.08
N CYS A 142 26.42 -8.48 -10.76
CA CYS A 142 26.52 -8.41 -12.22
C CYS A 142 27.95 -8.71 -12.71
N ASP A 143 28.11 -9.01 -14.00
CA ASP A 143 29.43 -9.29 -14.60
C ASP A 143 30.34 -8.07 -14.66
N GLU A 144 29.78 -6.87 -14.90
CA GLU A 144 30.53 -5.62 -14.83
C GLU A 144 29.69 -4.49 -14.24
N ILE A 145 30.35 -3.57 -13.53
CA ILE A 145 29.77 -2.31 -13.07
C ILE A 145 30.28 -1.17 -13.96
N VAL A 146 29.36 -0.34 -14.44
CA VAL A 146 29.63 0.98 -15.01
C VAL A 146 28.83 2.04 -14.27
N MET A 147 29.36 3.25 -14.22
CA MET A 147 28.82 4.30 -13.34
C MET A 147 28.54 5.57 -14.14
N ALA A 148 27.43 6.23 -13.85
CA ALA A 148 27.13 7.55 -14.41
C ALA A 148 28.01 8.64 -13.78
N LYS A 149 28.04 9.83 -14.39
CA LYS A 149 28.65 11.00 -13.73
C LYS A 149 27.86 11.34 -12.47
N SER A 150 28.57 11.68 -11.40
CA SER A 150 27.98 12.00 -10.10
C SER A 150 27.18 10.84 -9.48
N SER A 151 27.60 9.60 -9.71
CA SER A 151 26.97 8.41 -9.13
C SER A 151 27.76 7.85 -7.96
N THR A 152 27.07 7.14 -7.06
CA THR A 152 27.64 6.63 -5.82
C THR A 152 27.28 5.16 -5.61
N LEU A 153 28.22 4.38 -5.07
CA LEU A 153 28.03 2.97 -4.72
C LEU A 153 28.70 2.64 -3.38
N GLY A 154 28.03 1.86 -2.52
CA GLY A 154 28.57 1.39 -1.25
C GLY A 154 27.53 1.37 -0.12
N ASP A 155 27.97 1.64 1.11
CA ASP A 155 27.15 1.75 2.33
C ASP A 155 26.16 0.57 2.53
N CYS A 156 26.69 -0.60 2.83
CA CYS A 156 25.97 -1.88 2.87
C CYS A 156 25.85 -2.49 4.26
N GLY A 157 26.02 -1.68 5.30
CA GLY A 157 25.79 -2.09 6.67
C GLY A 157 24.35 -2.51 6.88
N VAL A 158 24.15 -3.58 7.65
CA VAL A 158 22.80 -4.05 7.98
C VAL A 158 22.21 -3.16 9.06
N ILE A 159 21.00 -2.68 8.82
CA ILE A 159 20.19 -1.94 9.77
C ILE A 159 18.97 -2.77 10.15
N MET A 160 18.37 -2.44 11.29
CA MET A 160 17.10 -3.00 11.74
C MET A 160 16.11 -1.90 12.03
N GLY A 161 14.84 -2.22 11.85
CA GLY A 161 13.75 -1.34 12.23
C GLY A 161 13.53 -1.30 13.71
N GLY A 162 13.70 -0.11 14.27
CA GLY A 162 13.30 0.22 15.61
C GLY A 162 11.94 0.91 15.67
N PRO A 163 11.33 1.00 16.86
CA PRO A 163 10.08 1.74 17.08
C PRO A 163 10.15 3.22 16.63
N THR A 164 11.36 3.79 16.65
CA THR A 164 11.64 5.19 16.31
C THR A 164 12.19 5.40 14.89
N GLY A 165 12.41 4.33 14.13
CA GLY A 165 12.99 4.39 12.77
C GLY A 165 14.13 3.39 12.61
N PRO A 166 14.93 3.52 11.53
CA PRO A 166 16.12 2.71 11.31
C PRO A 166 17.11 2.83 12.47
N GLU A 167 17.57 1.69 12.97
CA GLU A 167 18.53 1.56 14.06
C GLU A 167 19.67 0.62 13.66
N GLU A 168 20.87 0.85 14.20
CA GLU A 168 21.99 -0.07 13.98
C GLU A 168 21.69 -1.43 14.62
N VAL A 169 22.19 -2.50 13.98
CA VAL A 169 22.12 -3.83 14.57
C VAL A 169 22.92 -3.87 15.88
N PRO A 170 22.32 -4.33 17.00
CA PRO A 170 23.04 -4.49 18.27
C PRO A 170 24.23 -5.43 18.13
N GLU A 171 25.35 -5.07 18.76
CA GLU A 171 26.63 -5.78 18.66
C GLU A 171 26.52 -7.30 18.87
N GLY A 172 25.70 -7.73 19.85
CA GLY A 172 25.52 -9.16 20.17
C GLY A 172 24.85 -10.02 19.08
N ILE A 173 24.22 -9.42 18.07
CA ILE A 173 23.64 -10.12 16.92
C ILE A 173 24.12 -9.59 15.56
N ARG A 174 25.00 -8.59 15.56
CA ARG A 174 25.54 -7.93 14.36
C ARG A 174 26.22 -8.91 13.42
N ALA A 175 27.19 -9.67 13.92
CA ALA A 175 27.87 -10.69 13.13
C ALA A 175 26.91 -11.71 12.51
N LYS A 176 25.82 -12.06 13.20
CA LYS A 176 24.80 -12.98 12.67
C LYS A 176 23.98 -12.33 11.55
N ALA A 177 23.59 -11.07 11.71
CA ALA A 177 22.83 -10.33 10.72
C ALA A 177 23.64 -10.01 9.46
N GLU A 178 24.92 -9.67 9.63
CA GLU A 178 25.84 -9.32 8.54
C GLU A 178 26.38 -10.55 7.80
N SER A 179 26.51 -11.71 8.47
CA SER A 179 27.13 -12.90 7.85
C SER A 179 26.58 -13.31 6.48
N PRO A 180 25.25 -13.32 6.21
CA PRO A 180 24.74 -13.69 4.88
C PRO A 180 25.02 -12.61 3.84
N VAL A 181 25.01 -11.34 4.24
CA VAL A 181 25.33 -10.19 3.38
C VAL A 181 26.81 -10.24 3.00
N LEU A 182 27.69 -10.42 3.98
CA LEU A 182 29.13 -10.51 3.76
C LEU A 182 29.49 -11.68 2.84
N GLU A 183 28.88 -12.85 3.05
CA GLU A 183 29.08 -14.00 2.17
C GLU A 183 28.60 -13.73 0.74
N GLN A 184 27.48 -13.04 0.57
CA GLN A 184 26.98 -12.67 -0.74
C GLN A 184 27.97 -11.75 -1.49
N PHE A 185 28.53 -10.75 -0.82
CA PHE A 185 29.53 -9.86 -1.41
C PHE A 185 30.81 -10.61 -1.78
N ARG A 186 31.28 -11.53 -0.92
CA ARG A 186 32.43 -12.40 -1.19
C ARG A 186 32.22 -13.30 -2.39
N ASP A 187 31.07 -13.96 -2.47
CA ASP A 187 30.74 -14.86 -3.57
C ASP A 187 30.65 -14.11 -4.90
N SER A 188 29.94 -12.98 -4.92
CA SER A 188 29.86 -12.12 -6.11
C SER A 188 31.24 -11.57 -6.53
N ALA A 189 32.07 -11.15 -5.56
CA ALA A 189 33.43 -10.69 -5.84
C ALA A 189 34.30 -11.79 -6.45
N ALA A 190 34.27 -13.00 -5.88
CA ALA A 190 35.01 -14.14 -6.40
C ALA A 190 34.56 -14.54 -7.81
N LYS A 191 33.25 -14.47 -8.07
CA LYS A 191 32.65 -14.85 -9.36
C LYS A 191 32.99 -13.88 -10.49
N HIS A 192 32.92 -12.57 -10.23
CA HIS A 192 33.03 -11.53 -11.26
C HIS A 192 34.35 -10.74 -11.21
N GLY A 193 35.24 -11.06 -10.26
CA GLY A 193 36.58 -10.48 -10.16
C GLY A 193 36.59 -9.07 -9.57
N TYR A 194 35.67 -8.76 -8.66
CA TYR A 194 35.74 -7.54 -7.85
C TYR A 194 36.73 -7.74 -6.71
N ASP A 195 37.37 -6.64 -6.26
CA ASP A 195 38.28 -6.73 -5.14
C ASP A 195 37.52 -7.08 -3.86
N ARG A 196 37.94 -8.19 -3.25
CA ARG A 196 37.28 -8.76 -2.07
C ARG A 196 37.28 -7.78 -0.89
N LEU A 197 38.39 -7.09 -0.62
CA LEU A 197 38.49 -6.18 0.53
C LEU A 197 37.59 -4.97 0.36
N LEU A 198 37.49 -4.43 -0.86
CA LEU A 198 36.54 -3.34 -1.14
C LEU A 198 35.09 -3.79 -0.93
N CYS A 199 34.74 -5.00 -1.39
CA CYS A 199 33.39 -5.56 -1.16
C CYS A 199 33.09 -5.79 0.32
N GLU A 200 34.05 -6.28 1.11
CA GLU A 200 33.87 -6.49 2.56
C GLU A 200 33.75 -5.16 3.32
N ALA A 201 34.56 -4.16 2.97
CA ALA A 201 34.54 -2.82 3.55
C ALA A 201 33.22 -2.07 3.33
N MET A 202 32.45 -2.42 2.29
CA MET A 202 31.09 -1.89 2.13
C MET A 202 30.12 -2.39 3.19
N VAL A 203 30.37 -3.57 3.78
CA VAL A 203 29.40 -4.28 4.64
C VAL A 203 29.72 -4.13 6.12
N VAL A 204 31.00 -4.22 6.52
CA VAL A 204 31.40 -4.27 7.93
C VAL A 204 32.43 -3.19 8.29
N LYS A 205 32.22 -2.54 9.45
CA LYS A 205 33.03 -1.39 9.92
C LYS A 205 34.35 -1.81 10.60
N GLU A 206 34.99 -2.90 10.20
CA GLU A 206 36.15 -3.46 10.94
C GLU A 206 37.44 -3.51 10.11
N HIS A 207 37.34 -3.24 8.82
CA HIS A 207 38.48 -3.25 7.92
C HIS A 207 39.04 -1.83 7.78
N GLU A 208 40.32 -1.64 8.10
CA GLU A 208 41.06 -0.53 7.50
C GLU A 208 41.67 -1.02 6.20
N VAL A 209 41.25 -0.44 5.09
CA VAL A 209 41.75 -0.83 3.77
C VAL A 209 42.74 0.23 3.30
N TYR A 210 43.93 -0.22 2.89
CA TYR A 210 44.99 0.61 2.34
C TYR A 210 45.21 0.25 0.88
N TRP A 211 45.50 1.26 0.06
CA TRP A 211 45.86 1.05 -1.34
C TRP A 211 47.36 1.22 -1.52
N ILE A 212 48.05 0.14 -1.86
CA ILE A 212 49.50 0.13 -2.03
C ILE A 212 49.90 -0.11 -3.48
N GLU A 213 51.07 0.39 -3.84
CA GLU A 213 51.70 0.25 -5.15
C GLU A 213 53.12 -0.29 -4.99
N HIS A 214 53.47 -1.27 -5.81
CA HIS A 214 54.81 -1.80 -5.90
C HIS A 214 55.70 -0.77 -6.61
N VAL A 215 56.84 -0.44 -6.01
CA VAL A 215 57.69 0.67 -6.45
C VAL A 215 58.26 0.47 -7.85
N GLU A 216 58.66 -0.78 -8.19
CA GLU A 216 59.24 -1.09 -9.50
C GLU A 216 58.21 -1.42 -10.59
N THR A 217 57.24 -2.30 -10.30
CA THR A 217 56.27 -2.79 -11.30
C THR A 217 55.07 -1.87 -11.49
N GLY A 218 54.80 -0.99 -10.53
CA GLY A 218 53.57 -0.19 -10.50
C GLY A 218 52.30 -1.01 -10.22
N GLU A 219 52.45 -2.29 -9.87
CA GLU A 219 51.32 -3.14 -9.49
C GLU A 219 50.64 -2.59 -8.25
N ARG A 220 49.30 -2.53 -8.26
CA ARG A 220 48.52 -2.00 -7.14
C ARG A 220 47.61 -3.07 -6.56
N LYS A 221 47.48 -3.08 -5.24
CA LYS A 221 46.54 -3.95 -4.53
C LYS A 221 46.01 -3.30 -3.25
N PHE A 222 44.87 -3.79 -2.79
CA PHE A 222 44.29 -3.41 -1.51
C PHE A 222 44.77 -4.37 -0.43
N VAL A 223 45.09 -3.85 0.74
CA VAL A 223 45.61 -4.62 1.88
C VAL A 223 45.04 -4.10 3.19
N GLU A 224 44.93 -4.97 4.18
CA GLU A 224 44.59 -4.59 5.56
C GLU A 224 45.82 -4.08 6.32
N THR A 225 45.60 -3.44 7.48
CA THR A 225 46.66 -2.88 8.35
C THR A 225 47.81 -3.87 8.59
N GLY A 226 47.49 -5.13 8.92
CA GLY A 226 48.51 -6.12 9.25
C GLY A 226 49.37 -6.58 8.07
N GLU A 227 48.87 -6.49 6.83
CA GLU A 227 49.66 -6.75 5.62
C GLU A 227 50.39 -5.48 5.17
N LYS A 228 49.76 -4.31 5.26
CA LYS A 228 50.39 -3.01 5.02
C LYS A 228 51.63 -2.84 5.90
N ASP A 229 51.54 -3.09 7.20
CA ASP A 229 52.68 -2.98 8.12
C ASP A 229 53.79 -3.95 7.68
N ARG A 230 53.47 -5.21 7.37
CA ARG A 230 54.49 -6.18 6.91
C ARG A 230 55.17 -5.81 5.59
N LEU A 231 54.46 -5.16 4.67
CA LEU A 231 54.98 -4.82 3.34
C LEU A 231 55.71 -3.47 3.32
N LEU A 232 55.37 -2.56 4.22
CA LEU A 232 55.97 -1.22 4.30
C LEU A 232 57.03 -1.11 5.41
N GLU A 233 57.01 -1.97 6.43
CA GLU A 233 58.04 -2.01 7.47
C GLU A 233 59.36 -2.50 6.89
N THR A 234 60.38 -1.65 6.99
CA THR A 234 61.75 -1.99 6.64
C THR A 234 62.44 -2.81 7.74
N ASP A 235 62.00 -2.70 8.99
CA ASP A 235 62.72 -3.29 10.12
C ASP A 235 62.12 -4.63 10.57
N ARG A 236 62.87 -5.73 10.40
CA ARG A 236 62.47 -7.04 10.95
C ARG A 236 62.68 -7.07 12.47
N LYS A 237 61.59 -7.09 13.23
CA LYS A 237 61.62 -7.49 14.64
C LYS A 237 61.78 -9.02 14.73
N THR A 238 62.94 -9.49 15.21
CA THR A 238 63.18 -10.92 15.44
C THR A 238 63.34 -11.15 16.94
N SER A 239 62.57 -12.10 17.51
CA SER A 239 62.76 -12.52 18.89
C SER A 239 63.86 -13.58 18.96
N VAL A 240 64.94 -13.31 19.68
CA VAL A 240 66.01 -14.26 19.95
C VAL A 240 66.16 -14.39 21.47
N PHE A 241 65.89 -15.59 22.01
CA PHE A 241 65.89 -15.86 23.45
C PHE A 241 65.02 -14.90 24.29
N GLY A 242 63.85 -14.48 23.78
CA GLY A 242 62.92 -13.61 24.51
C GLY A 242 63.31 -12.13 24.53
N LEU A 243 64.36 -11.73 23.82
CA LEU A 243 64.71 -10.33 23.55
C LEU A 243 64.30 -9.97 22.12
N GLU A 244 63.53 -8.89 21.97
CA GLU A 244 63.25 -8.29 20.66
C GLU A 244 64.53 -7.63 20.13
N VAL A 245 65.03 -8.13 19.01
CA VAL A 245 66.15 -7.54 18.28
C VAL A 245 65.62 -6.96 16.98
N THR A 246 65.69 -5.63 16.86
CA THR A 246 65.38 -4.91 15.63
C THR A 246 66.67 -4.74 14.82
N ALA A 247 66.78 -5.45 13.70
CA ALA A 247 67.88 -5.25 12.77
C ALA A 247 67.47 -4.21 11.71
N PRO A 248 68.18 -3.09 11.58
CA PRO A 248 67.88 -2.10 10.54
C PRO A 248 68.13 -2.72 9.17
N SER A 249 67.10 -2.74 8.32
CA SER A 249 67.25 -3.14 6.92
C SER A 249 67.74 -1.95 6.11
N SER A 250 68.75 -2.14 5.28
CA SER A 250 69.27 -1.13 4.36
C SER A 250 68.49 -1.06 3.03
N LYS A 251 67.41 -1.83 2.87
CA LYS A 251 66.60 -1.85 1.65
C LYS A 251 65.35 -0.98 1.83
N GLU A 252 65.13 -0.07 0.88
CA GLU A 252 63.86 0.64 0.75
C GLU A 252 62.71 -0.37 0.56
N PRO A 253 61.51 -0.08 1.09
CA PRO A 253 60.38 -1.00 1.00
C PRO A 253 59.94 -1.16 -0.46
N GLU A 254 59.65 -2.40 -0.86
CA GLU A 254 59.20 -2.75 -2.23
C GLU A 254 57.81 -2.17 -2.55
N TRP A 255 57.05 -1.79 -1.52
CA TRP A 255 55.70 -1.25 -1.60
C TRP A 255 55.61 0.13 -0.94
N ARG A 256 54.73 0.98 -1.47
CA ARG A 256 54.39 2.30 -0.90
C ARG A 256 52.90 2.56 -0.97
N LEU A 257 52.39 3.47 -0.14
CA LEU A 257 51.02 3.94 -0.25
C LEU A 257 50.81 4.71 -1.56
N VAL A 258 49.70 4.45 -2.24
CA VAL A 258 49.24 5.25 -3.36
C VAL A 258 48.83 6.63 -2.84
N LYS A 259 49.41 7.69 -3.42
CA LYS A 259 49.15 9.09 -3.03
C LYS A 259 48.24 9.83 -4.01
N THR A 260 48.30 9.45 -5.29
CA THR A 260 47.49 10.04 -6.34
C THR A 260 46.97 8.95 -7.28
N ALA A 261 45.81 9.22 -7.88
CA ALA A 261 45.20 8.38 -8.90
C ALA A 261 44.60 9.25 -9.99
N HIS A 262 44.41 8.68 -11.18
CA HIS A 262 43.78 9.40 -12.27
C HIS A 262 42.26 9.44 -12.09
N ASP A 263 41.67 10.63 -12.17
CA ASP A 263 40.23 10.84 -12.20
C ASP A 263 39.73 10.85 -13.66
N PRO A 264 38.96 9.84 -14.09
CA PRO A 264 38.45 9.79 -15.46
C PRO A 264 37.39 10.87 -15.74
N VAL A 265 36.80 11.50 -14.72
CA VAL A 265 35.73 12.49 -14.89
C VAL A 265 36.30 13.88 -15.11
N SER A 266 37.32 14.26 -14.34
CA SER A 266 37.99 15.56 -14.45
C SER A 266 39.23 15.55 -15.35
N ASP A 267 39.67 14.37 -15.79
CA ASP A 267 40.90 14.16 -16.57
C ASP A 267 42.14 14.75 -15.85
N SER A 268 42.21 14.54 -14.53
CA SER A 268 43.25 15.10 -13.67
C SER A 268 43.72 14.11 -12.59
N GLU A 269 44.82 14.40 -11.92
CA GLU A 269 45.23 13.62 -10.74
C GLU A 269 44.37 14.01 -9.52
N MET A 270 43.73 13.01 -8.91
CA MET A 270 43.11 13.13 -7.60
C MET A 270 44.08 12.71 -6.50
N ALA A 271 44.06 13.40 -5.37
CA ALA A 271 44.71 12.93 -4.16
C ALA A 271 43.95 11.71 -3.62
N VAL A 272 44.70 10.73 -3.10
CA VAL A 272 44.17 9.54 -2.45
C VAL A 272 44.44 9.65 -0.96
N ASP A 273 43.38 9.83 -0.19
CA ASP A 273 43.45 9.77 1.26
C ASP A 273 43.59 8.31 1.71
N GLN A 274 44.47 8.08 2.70
CA GLN A 274 44.76 6.76 3.25
C GLN A 274 44.45 6.76 4.77
N PRO A 275 43.90 5.66 5.32
CA PRO A 275 43.38 4.50 4.61
C PRO A 275 42.20 4.89 3.70
N ILE A 276 41.99 4.12 2.64
CA ILE A 276 40.89 4.38 1.71
C ILE A 276 39.51 4.08 2.33
N ASP A 277 39.50 3.23 3.36
CA ASP A 277 38.36 2.98 4.23
C ASP A 277 38.84 2.81 5.67
N LYS A 278 38.16 3.44 6.61
CA LYS A 278 38.52 3.40 8.04
C LYS A 278 37.64 2.39 8.76
N ALA A 279 38.17 1.78 9.82
CA ALA A 279 37.42 0.88 10.72
C ALA A 279 36.32 1.58 11.57
N THR A 280 35.83 2.73 11.16
CA THR A 280 34.71 3.45 11.80
C THR A 280 33.60 3.81 10.81
N GLU A 281 33.85 3.62 9.51
CA GLU A 281 32.91 3.94 8.44
C GLU A 281 32.72 2.73 7.52
N LEU A 282 31.79 2.86 6.59
CA LEU A 282 31.57 1.86 5.54
C LEU A 282 32.04 2.45 4.22
N LEU A 283 32.67 1.62 3.40
CA LEU A 283 33.18 2.07 2.13
C LEU A 283 32.03 2.55 1.24
N THR A 284 32.13 3.82 0.86
CA THR A 284 31.28 4.45 -0.13
C THR A 284 32.16 5.12 -1.18
N MET A 285 31.89 4.83 -2.45
CA MET A 285 32.69 5.27 -3.57
C MET A 285 31.85 6.10 -4.52
N SER A 286 32.37 7.28 -4.86
CA SER A 286 31.94 7.99 -6.06
C SER A 286 32.43 7.24 -7.31
N GLN A 287 31.85 7.57 -8.45
CA GLN A 287 32.25 7.03 -9.75
C GLN A 287 33.76 7.18 -10.02
N SER A 288 34.38 8.28 -9.58
CA SER A 288 35.81 8.55 -9.77
C SER A 288 36.67 7.60 -8.93
N ARG A 289 36.31 7.37 -7.66
CA ARG A 289 37.02 6.42 -6.79
C ARG A 289 36.84 4.99 -7.28
N ALA A 290 35.61 4.60 -7.61
CA ALA A 290 35.30 3.26 -8.10
C ALA A 290 36.07 2.92 -9.39
N PHE A 291 36.21 3.89 -10.31
CA PHE A 291 37.02 3.70 -11.51
C PHE A 291 38.52 3.63 -11.20
N ALA A 292 39.03 4.55 -10.37
CA ALA A 292 40.44 4.57 -9.98
C ALA A 292 40.87 3.26 -9.30
N PHE A 293 39.97 2.65 -8.54
CA PHE A 293 40.18 1.37 -7.85
C PHE A 293 39.98 0.15 -8.76
N GLY A 294 39.57 0.36 -10.02
CA GLY A 294 39.25 -0.72 -10.96
C GLY A 294 37.95 -1.48 -10.64
N PHE A 295 37.16 -0.96 -9.68
CA PHE A 295 35.92 -1.55 -9.21
C PHE A 295 34.79 -1.37 -10.22
N CYS A 296 34.70 -0.21 -10.87
CA CYS A 296 33.87 -0.02 -12.06
C CYS A 296 34.74 0.00 -13.33
N LYS A 297 34.23 -0.54 -14.44
CA LYS A 297 34.98 -0.68 -15.71
C LYS A 297 34.95 0.59 -16.55
N GLY A 298 34.05 1.52 -16.26
CA GLY A 298 33.91 2.74 -17.05
C GLY A 298 32.86 3.71 -16.54
N ILE A 299 33.02 4.96 -16.96
CA ILE A 299 32.05 6.02 -16.74
C ILE A 299 31.18 6.16 -18.00
N VAL A 300 29.87 6.07 -17.83
CA VAL A 300 28.88 5.99 -18.91
C VAL A 300 27.77 6.98 -18.62
N SER A 301 27.58 8.00 -19.46
CA SER A 301 26.64 9.11 -19.19
C SER A 301 25.33 8.99 -19.97
N SER A 302 25.21 8.02 -20.89
CA SER A 302 24.05 7.86 -21.74
C SER A 302 23.89 6.45 -22.29
N GLU A 303 22.69 6.13 -22.78
CA GLU A 303 22.44 4.88 -23.52
C GLU A 303 23.31 4.74 -24.78
N LYS A 304 23.71 5.88 -25.38
CA LYS A 304 24.64 5.87 -26.51
C LYS A 304 26.01 5.37 -26.10
N ASP A 305 26.47 5.75 -24.91
CA ASP A 305 27.74 5.29 -24.36
C ASP A 305 27.67 3.79 -24.01
N LEU A 306 26.54 3.32 -23.46
CA LEU A 306 26.29 1.88 -23.25
C LEU A 306 26.33 1.11 -24.57
N ALA A 307 25.62 1.61 -25.58
CA ALA A 307 25.56 1.00 -26.89
C ALA A 307 26.94 0.93 -27.55
N ALA A 308 27.70 2.02 -27.52
CA ALA A 308 29.06 2.06 -28.05
C ALA A 308 30.01 1.10 -27.32
N ARG A 309 29.90 1.02 -25.99
CA ARG A 309 30.78 0.20 -25.15
C ARG A 309 30.52 -1.29 -25.30
N TYR A 310 29.25 -1.69 -25.37
CA TYR A 310 28.84 -3.10 -25.38
C TYR A 310 28.35 -3.59 -26.74
N GLY A 311 28.47 -2.77 -27.79
CA GLY A 311 28.07 -3.11 -29.15
C GLY A 311 26.56 -3.31 -29.30
N LEU A 312 25.74 -2.54 -28.57
CA LEU A 312 24.28 -2.65 -28.59
C LEU A 312 23.65 -1.81 -29.70
N SER A 313 22.52 -2.26 -30.21
CA SER A 313 21.70 -1.54 -31.18
C SER A 313 20.84 -0.51 -30.46
N LEU A 314 20.78 0.70 -31.01
CA LEU A 314 19.90 1.77 -30.52
C LEU A 314 18.55 1.75 -31.27
N PRO A 315 17.44 2.12 -30.61
CA PRO A 315 17.32 2.34 -29.16
C PRO A 315 17.47 1.02 -28.39
N ILE A 316 18.07 1.06 -27.19
CA ILE A 316 18.10 -0.12 -26.32
C ILE A 316 16.72 -0.22 -25.68
N PRO A 317 15.95 -1.30 -25.88
CA PRO A 317 14.64 -1.45 -25.26
C PRO A 317 14.73 -1.32 -23.73
N ARG A 318 13.98 -0.36 -23.19
CA ARG A 318 13.80 -0.21 -21.75
C ARG A 318 12.56 -0.97 -21.34
N ILE A 319 12.75 -2.00 -20.52
CA ILE A 319 11.64 -2.79 -19.99
C ILE A 319 11.22 -2.18 -18.66
N GLU A 320 10.28 -1.23 -18.76
CA GLU A 320 9.68 -0.55 -17.62
C GLU A 320 8.67 -1.45 -16.88
N PHE A 321 8.13 -0.94 -15.77
CA PHE A 321 7.01 -1.57 -15.07
C PHE A 321 5.79 -1.71 -16.00
N THR A 322 5.00 -2.77 -15.82
CA THR A 322 3.75 -2.90 -16.59
C THR A 322 2.73 -1.85 -16.13
N ALA A 323 1.80 -1.45 -17.02
CA ALA A 323 0.74 -0.51 -16.66
C ALA A 323 -0.09 -0.98 -15.45
N LEU A 324 -0.27 -2.30 -15.30
CA LEU A 324 -0.94 -2.89 -14.15
C LEU A 324 -0.09 -2.77 -12.87
N GLU A 325 1.22 -2.95 -12.93
CA GLU A 325 2.14 -2.71 -11.80
C GLU A 325 2.12 -1.23 -11.36
N VAL A 326 2.16 -0.29 -12.30
CA VAL A 326 2.06 1.14 -11.99
C VAL A 326 0.71 1.47 -11.35
N PHE A 327 -0.38 0.95 -11.93
CA PHE A 327 -1.73 1.16 -11.42
C PHE A 327 -1.94 0.56 -10.03
N THR A 328 -1.44 -0.65 -9.79
CA THR A 328 -1.53 -1.31 -8.47
C THR A 328 -0.67 -0.60 -7.44
N ARG A 329 0.57 -0.18 -7.77
CA ARG A 329 1.39 0.69 -6.91
C ARG A 329 0.64 1.97 -6.51
N TRP A 330 0.01 2.64 -7.48
CA TRP A 330 -0.82 3.83 -7.23
C TRP A 330 -2.00 3.52 -6.30
N LEU A 331 -2.75 2.44 -6.54
CA LEU A 331 -3.86 2.02 -5.68
C LEU A 331 -3.42 1.68 -4.25
N THR A 332 -2.21 1.14 -4.09
CA THR A 332 -1.64 0.82 -2.77
C THR A 332 -1.02 2.02 -2.06
N SER A 333 -0.93 3.19 -2.70
CA SER A 333 -0.37 4.40 -2.08
C SER A 333 -1.21 4.89 -0.91
N MET A 334 -0.55 5.44 0.11
CA MET A 334 -1.19 5.92 1.34
C MET A 334 -2.36 6.91 1.09
N PRO A 335 -2.23 7.93 0.21
CA PRO A 335 -3.33 8.86 -0.04
C PRO A 335 -4.54 8.19 -0.70
N VAL A 336 -4.31 7.28 -1.66
CA VAL A 336 -5.40 6.60 -2.39
C VAL A 336 -6.12 5.62 -1.48
N ARG A 337 -5.39 4.84 -0.67
CA ARG A 337 -5.99 3.93 0.32
C ARG A 337 -6.79 4.68 1.38
N ALA A 338 -6.28 5.81 1.89
CA ALA A 338 -7.03 6.66 2.82
C ALA A 338 -8.31 7.21 2.17
N PHE A 339 -8.23 7.67 0.92
CA PHE A 339 -9.37 8.18 0.18
C PHE A 339 -10.44 7.10 -0.08
N LEU A 340 -10.04 5.89 -0.48
CA LEU A 340 -10.94 4.75 -0.63
C LEU A 340 -11.65 4.44 0.69
N MET A 341 -10.91 4.42 1.80
CA MET A 341 -11.50 4.19 3.13
C MET A 341 -12.50 5.29 3.52
N ILE A 342 -12.23 6.55 3.17
CA ILE A 342 -13.17 7.66 3.38
C ILE A 342 -14.46 7.45 2.58
N ILE A 343 -14.36 7.03 1.32
CA ILE A 343 -15.53 6.69 0.49
C ILE A 343 -16.33 5.56 1.11
N VAL A 344 -15.66 4.49 1.59
CA VAL A 344 -16.32 3.37 2.27
C VAL A 344 -17.11 3.88 3.48
N MET A 345 -16.51 4.69 4.36
CA MET A 345 -17.18 5.21 5.55
C MET A 345 -18.34 6.16 5.24
N LEU A 346 -18.16 7.08 4.28
CA LEU A 346 -19.23 7.99 3.85
C LEU A 346 -20.39 7.24 3.22
N GLY A 347 -20.11 6.26 2.34
CA GLY A 347 -21.13 5.46 1.69
C GLY A 347 -21.93 4.63 2.68
N VAL A 348 -21.27 3.99 3.65
CA VAL A 348 -21.91 3.27 4.75
C VAL A 348 -22.78 4.21 5.61
N TYR A 349 -22.29 5.41 5.94
CA TYR A 349 -23.07 6.40 6.69
C TYR A 349 -24.34 6.84 5.96
N VAL A 350 -24.23 7.16 4.66
CA VAL A 350 -25.39 7.55 3.84
C VAL A 350 -26.39 6.41 3.78
N GLU A 351 -25.92 5.18 3.51
CA GLU A 351 -26.76 3.99 3.45
C GLU A 351 -27.55 3.77 4.74
N PHE A 352 -26.94 3.93 5.92
CA PHE A 352 -27.63 3.80 7.20
C PHE A 352 -28.70 4.88 7.45
N ASN A 353 -28.55 6.07 6.88
CA ASN A 353 -29.52 7.15 7.05
C ASN A 353 -30.61 7.16 5.96
N THR A 354 -30.48 6.34 4.92
CA THR A 354 -31.45 6.24 3.83
C THR A 354 -32.22 4.92 3.88
N PRO A 355 -33.56 4.92 3.71
CA PRO A 355 -34.33 3.68 3.69
C PRO A 355 -34.04 2.83 2.45
N GLY A 356 -33.60 1.58 2.65
CA GLY A 356 -33.39 0.57 1.60
C GLY A 356 -31.92 0.39 1.17
N LEU A 357 -31.68 -0.57 0.25
CA LEU A 357 -30.37 -0.76 -0.39
C LEU A 357 -30.16 0.31 -1.47
N GLY A 358 -29.24 1.23 -1.23
CA GLY A 358 -28.97 2.42 -2.01
C GLY A 358 -27.71 2.34 -2.87
N ALA A 359 -27.54 3.35 -3.74
CA ALA A 359 -26.34 3.50 -4.55
C ALA A 359 -25.10 3.78 -3.68
N ALA A 360 -25.27 4.37 -2.50
CA ALA A 360 -24.18 4.68 -1.57
C ALA A 360 -23.52 3.41 -1.00
N GLY A 361 -24.33 2.42 -0.59
CA GLY A 361 -23.84 1.10 -0.17
C GLY A 361 -23.07 0.37 -1.27
N LEU A 362 -23.55 0.42 -2.53
CA LEU A 362 -22.84 -0.16 -3.67
C LEU A 362 -21.48 0.51 -3.92
N VAL A 363 -21.43 1.84 -3.84
CA VAL A 363 -20.17 2.60 -3.97
C VAL A 363 -19.19 2.23 -2.85
N ALA A 364 -19.66 2.10 -1.61
CA ALA A 364 -18.83 1.65 -0.49
C ALA A 364 -18.31 0.22 -0.71
N LEU A 365 -19.13 -0.70 -1.20
CA LEU A 365 -18.70 -2.07 -1.51
C LEU A 365 -17.65 -2.12 -2.62
N ILE A 366 -17.82 -1.34 -3.69
CA ILE A 366 -16.82 -1.25 -4.78
C ILE A 366 -15.51 -0.66 -4.24
N ALA A 367 -15.60 0.44 -3.48
CA ALA A 367 -14.42 1.06 -2.88
C ALA A 367 -13.68 0.11 -1.93
N LEU A 368 -14.41 -0.66 -1.12
CA LEU A 368 -13.83 -1.69 -0.26
C LEU A 368 -13.19 -2.81 -1.10
N GLY A 369 -13.85 -3.27 -2.16
CA GLY A 369 -13.29 -4.27 -3.07
C GLY A 369 -11.98 -3.83 -3.71
N ILE A 370 -11.88 -2.56 -4.14
CA ILE A 370 -10.64 -1.98 -4.68
C ILE A 370 -9.58 -1.86 -3.59
N PHE A 371 -9.96 -1.38 -2.40
CA PHE A 371 -9.07 -1.24 -1.24
C PHE A 371 -8.42 -2.57 -0.84
N LEU A 372 -9.17 -3.68 -0.91
CA LEU A 372 -8.67 -5.02 -0.59
C LEU A 372 -7.98 -5.69 -1.78
N GLY A 373 -8.47 -5.46 -2.99
CA GLY A 373 -7.97 -6.11 -4.20
C GLY A 373 -6.58 -5.64 -4.60
N ALA A 374 -6.25 -4.36 -4.43
CA ALA A 374 -4.94 -3.86 -4.84
C ALA A 374 -3.76 -4.49 -4.06
N PRO A 375 -3.77 -4.53 -2.71
CA PRO A 375 -2.73 -5.25 -1.95
C PRO A 375 -2.66 -6.75 -2.28
N PHE A 376 -3.81 -7.38 -2.56
CA PHE A 376 -3.85 -8.79 -2.96
C PHE A 376 -3.16 -9.03 -4.31
N LEU A 377 -3.38 -8.14 -5.29
CA LEU A 377 -2.72 -8.21 -6.60
C LEU A 377 -1.22 -7.93 -6.54
N THR A 378 -0.75 -7.17 -5.53
CA THR A 378 0.67 -6.88 -5.33
C THR A 378 1.36 -7.87 -4.37
N GLY A 379 0.66 -8.90 -3.88
CA GLY A 379 1.21 -9.85 -2.91
C GLY A 379 1.48 -9.26 -1.51
N LEU A 380 0.90 -8.10 -1.19
CA LEU A 380 0.96 -7.48 0.14
C LEU A 380 -0.15 -8.00 1.08
N ALA A 381 -1.16 -8.67 0.54
CA ALA A 381 -2.24 -9.27 1.31
C ALA A 381 -2.52 -10.68 0.81
N ASN A 382 -2.73 -11.59 1.75
CA ASN A 382 -3.15 -12.95 1.50
C ASN A 382 -4.68 -13.04 1.31
N VAL A 383 -5.15 -14.22 0.92
CA VAL A 383 -6.59 -14.54 0.90
C VAL A 383 -7.19 -14.47 2.31
N TRP A 384 -6.40 -14.74 3.35
CA TRP A 384 -6.88 -14.85 4.73
C TRP A 384 -7.36 -13.51 5.31
N GLU A 385 -6.74 -12.39 4.95
CA GLU A 385 -7.16 -11.05 5.35
C GLU A 385 -8.56 -10.77 4.81
N ILE A 386 -8.81 -11.11 3.54
CA ILE A 386 -10.13 -10.98 2.91
C ILE A 386 -11.15 -11.85 3.64
N VAL A 387 -10.80 -13.09 3.98
CA VAL A 387 -11.67 -14.02 4.71
C VAL A 387 -12.01 -13.48 6.11
N ILE A 388 -11.04 -12.96 6.85
CA ILE A 388 -11.25 -12.39 8.19
C ILE A 388 -12.15 -11.15 8.13
N ILE A 389 -11.93 -10.26 7.15
CA ILE A 389 -12.77 -9.07 6.94
C ILE A 389 -14.20 -9.50 6.61
N ALA A 390 -14.37 -10.46 5.70
CA ALA A 390 -15.68 -10.99 5.34
C ALA A 390 -16.39 -11.62 6.55
N LEU A 391 -15.67 -12.41 7.35
CA LEU A 391 -16.18 -12.99 8.60
C LEU A 391 -16.59 -11.89 9.60
N GLY A 392 -15.78 -10.85 9.74
CA GLY A 392 -16.09 -9.69 10.57
C GLY A 392 -17.38 -9.00 10.14
N LEU A 393 -17.55 -8.73 8.84
CA LEU A 393 -18.78 -8.17 8.27
C LEU A 393 -20.00 -9.09 8.48
N ILE A 394 -19.83 -10.40 8.34
CA ILE A 394 -20.91 -11.38 8.59
C ILE A 394 -21.34 -11.34 10.06
N LEU A 395 -20.39 -11.32 11.00
CA LEU A 395 -20.72 -11.23 12.43
C LEU A 395 -21.44 -9.93 12.79
N ILE A 396 -21.02 -8.80 12.20
CA ILE A 396 -21.73 -7.52 12.34
C ILE A 396 -23.16 -7.65 11.78
N GLY A 397 -23.33 -8.27 10.60
CA GLY A 397 -24.65 -8.52 10.03
C GLY A 397 -25.54 -9.41 10.90
N VAL A 398 -24.99 -10.49 11.47
CA VAL A 398 -25.72 -11.38 12.40
C VAL A 398 -26.16 -10.61 13.64
N GLU A 399 -25.30 -9.77 14.22
CA GLU A 399 -25.68 -8.91 15.33
C GLU A 399 -26.83 -7.96 14.93
N LEU A 400 -26.73 -7.29 13.79
CA LEU A 400 -27.73 -6.31 13.35
C LEU A 400 -29.09 -6.93 12.97
N PHE A 401 -29.12 -8.15 12.43
CA PHE A 401 -30.35 -8.75 11.89
C PHE A 401 -30.93 -9.88 12.74
N VAL A 402 -30.13 -10.55 13.56
CA VAL A 402 -30.55 -11.79 14.25
C VAL A 402 -30.58 -11.62 15.76
N LEU A 403 -29.58 -10.93 16.34
CA LEU A 403 -29.45 -10.83 17.80
C LEU A 403 -30.09 -9.53 18.31
N PRO A 404 -30.99 -9.60 19.31
CA PRO A 404 -31.51 -8.40 19.95
C PRO A 404 -30.46 -7.82 20.92
N GLY A 405 -29.64 -6.87 20.46
CA GLY A 405 -28.68 -6.15 21.31
C GLY A 405 -27.42 -5.70 20.58
N PHE A 406 -26.40 -5.32 21.36
CA PHE A 406 -25.01 -5.22 20.92
C PHE A 406 -24.16 -6.10 21.83
N GLY A 407 -23.95 -7.34 21.41
CA GLY A 407 -23.30 -8.40 22.16
C GLY A 407 -21.89 -8.73 21.68
N VAL A 408 -21.48 -9.96 22.01
CA VAL A 408 -20.14 -10.49 21.69
C VAL A 408 -19.93 -10.61 20.18
N ALA A 409 -20.97 -10.92 19.40
CA ALA A 409 -20.84 -11.07 17.95
C ALA A 409 -20.53 -9.73 17.27
N GLY A 410 -21.24 -8.66 17.62
CA GLY A 410 -20.95 -7.30 17.13
C GLY A 410 -19.52 -6.83 17.44
N ILE A 411 -19.08 -6.97 18.71
CA ILE A 411 -17.72 -6.58 19.12
C ILE A 411 -16.67 -7.42 18.39
N SER A 412 -16.84 -8.75 18.35
CA SER A 412 -15.91 -9.65 17.66
C SER A 412 -15.84 -9.33 16.17
N GLY A 413 -16.98 -9.02 15.54
CA GLY A 413 -17.04 -8.64 14.14
C GLY A 413 -16.25 -7.36 13.84
N ILE A 414 -16.38 -6.32 14.68
CA ILE A 414 -15.61 -5.08 14.55
C ILE A 414 -14.11 -5.35 14.73
N VAL A 415 -13.73 -6.15 15.74
CA VAL A 415 -12.31 -6.49 15.98
C VAL A 415 -11.72 -7.23 14.78
N LEU A 416 -12.42 -8.23 14.24
CA LEU A 416 -11.97 -8.96 13.04
C LEU A 416 -11.87 -8.04 11.82
N LEU A 417 -12.83 -7.15 11.62
CA LEU A 417 -12.80 -6.16 10.55
C LEU A 417 -11.55 -5.28 10.65
N LEU A 418 -11.28 -4.72 11.84
CA LEU A 418 -10.13 -3.85 12.07
C LEU A 418 -8.79 -4.58 11.90
N VAL A 419 -8.67 -5.77 12.49
CA VAL A 419 -7.45 -6.61 12.37
C VAL A 419 -7.20 -6.96 10.91
N GLY A 420 -8.23 -7.41 10.19
CA GLY A 420 -8.10 -7.75 8.78
C GLY A 420 -7.73 -6.54 7.92
N LEU A 421 -8.37 -5.38 8.13
CA LEU A 421 -8.02 -4.15 7.40
C LEU A 421 -6.57 -3.70 7.68
N LEU A 422 -6.10 -3.79 8.93
CA LEU A 422 -4.72 -3.46 9.29
C LEU A 422 -3.72 -4.45 8.69
N ALA A 423 -4.04 -5.74 8.67
CA ALA A 423 -3.20 -6.78 8.10
C ALA A 423 -2.91 -6.55 6.60
N THR A 424 -3.82 -5.91 5.84
CA THR A 424 -3.57 -5.52 4.44
C THR A 424 -2.48 -4.45 4.22
N PHE A 425 -1.86 -3.95 5.29
CA PHE A 425 -0.70 -3.07 5.23
C PHE A 425 0.60 -3.75 5.68
N VAL A 426 0.52 -4.98 6.18
CA VAL A 426 1.66 -5.72 6.74
C VAL A 426 2.16 -6.70 5.67
N PRO A 427 3.37 -6.50 5.09
CA PRO A 427 3.95 -7.43 4.13
C PRO A 427 4.19 -8.80 4.75
N GLU A 428 4.07 -9.86 3.94
CA GLU A 428 4.21 -11.26 4.36
C GLU A 428 5.60 -11.60 4.92
N GLU A 429 5.64 -12.37 6.00
CA GLU A 429 6.86 -12.86 6.65
C GLU A 429 7.06 -14.35 6.31
N PRO A 430 8.19 -14.74 5.68
CA PRO A 430 8.47 -16.12 5.32
C PRO A 430 8.34 -17.10 6.51
N GLY A 431 7.62 -18.20 6.30
CA GLY A 431 7.46 -19.27 7.29
C GLY A 431 6.48 -18.98 8.42
N ARG A 432 5.76 -17.85 8.38
CA ARG A 432 4.68 -17.54 9.32
C ARG A 432 3.31 -17.84 8.72
N PHE A 433 2.38 -18.28 9.57
CA PHE A 433 0.98 -18.39 9.17
C PHE A 433 0.39 -16.98 8.98
N PRO A 434 -0.44 -16.74 7.96
CA PRO A 434 -1.03 -15.43 7.68
C PRO A 434 -1.72 -14.79 8.89
N ILE A 435 -1.67 -13.46 8.99
CA ILE A 435 -2.13 -12.67 10.14
C ILE A 435 -1.37 -13.04 11.42
N TYR A 436 -0.19 -12.46 11.54
CA TYR A 436 0.70 -12.61 12.68
C TYR A 436 1.02 -11.25 13.29
N TRP A 437 1.57 -11.28 14.50
CA TRP A 437 2.20 -10.09 15.05
C TRP A 437 3.52 -9.84 14.32
N PRO A 438 3.68 -8.70 13.63
CA PRO A 438 4.87 -8.45 12.82
C PRO A 438 6.12 -8.46 13.71
N SER A 439 7.15 -9.12 13.21
CA SER A 439 8.46 -9.20 13.86
C SER A 439 9.58 -8.59 13.04
N MET A 440 9.38 -8.50 11.72
CA MET A 440 10.27 -7.81 10.81
C MET A 440 9.94 -6.32 10.75
N GLU A 441 10.95 -5.49 10.51
CA GLU A 441 10.81 -4.04 10.32
C GLU A 441 9.73 -3.68 9.29
N ALA A 442 9.76 -4.37 8.14
CA ALA A 442 8.77 -4.24 7.07
C ALA A 442 7.34 -4.35 7.60
N GLY A 443 7.09 -5.37 8.42
CA GLY A 443 5.79 -5.65 9.00
C GLY A 443 5.39 -4.61 10.05
N VAL A 444 6.33 -4.17 10.88
CA VAL A 444 6.09 -3.18 11.93
C VAL A 444 5.80 -1.81 11.32
N GLU A 445 6.59 -1.39 10.35
CA GLU A 445 6.40 -0.13 9.63
C GLU A 445 5.11 -0.20 8.78
N GLY A 446 4.83 -1.34 8.14
CA GLY A 446 3.56 -1.61 7.48
C GLY A 446 2.37 -1.45 8.41
N LEU A 447 2.41 -2.05 9.60
CA LEU A 447 1.37 -1.92 10.63
C LEU A 447 1.19 -0.46 11.08
N LYS A 448 2.29 0.24 11.33
CA LYS A 448 2.28 1.67 11.71
C LYS A 448 1.66 2.54 10.63
N ARG A 449 2.06 2.36 9.36
CA ARG A 449 1.46 3.01 8.20
C ARG A 449 -0.02 2.69 8.10
N GLY A 450 -0.42 1.44 8.33
CA GLY A 450 -1.82 1.01 8.36
C GLY A 450 -2.64 1.75 9.42
N VAL A 451 -2.14 1.80 10.66
CA VAL A 451 -2.78 2.54 11.77
C VAL A 451 -2.91 4.03 11.44
N GLN A 452 -1.86 4.66 10.93
CA GLN A 452 -1.87 6.07 10.54
C GLN A 452 -2.85 6.34 9.40
N THR A 453 -2.85 5.50 8.36
CA THR A 453 -3.70 5.64 7.18
C THR A 453 -5.18 5.49 7.55
N LEU A 454 -5.52 4.40 8.25
CA LEU A 454 -6.90 4.14 8.67
C LEU A 454 -7.37 5.14 9.72
N GLY A 455 -6.50 5.54 10.65
CA GLY A 455 -6.80 6.55 11.65
C GLY A 455 -7.07 7.92 11.04
N ALA A 456 -6.20 8.38 10.13
CA ALA A 456 -6.40 9.64 9.40
C ALA A 456 -7.67 9.59 8.53
N ALA A 457 -7.89 8.48 7.82
CA ALA A 457 -9.10 8.27 7.03
C ALA A 457 -10.36 8.29 7.90
N LEU A 458 -10.33 7.70 9.10
CA LEU A 458 -11.45 7.73 10.05
C LEU A 458 -11.75 9.17 10.51
N VAL A 459 -10.74 9.93 10.92
CA VAL A 459 -10.91 11.34 11.33
C VAL A 459 -11.47 12.18 10.19
N LEU A 460 -10.92 12.06 8.98
CA LEU A 460 -11.39 12.78 7.80
C LEU A 460 -12.81 12.34 7.40
N SER A 461 -13.14 11.06 7.58
CA SER A 461 -14.51 10.55 7.36
C SER A 461 -15.49 11.16 8.33
N ILE A 462 -15.13 11.29 9.62
CA ILE A 462 -15.98 11.94 10.62
C ILE A 462 -16.22 13.41 10.24
N VAL A 463 -15.17 14.14 9.85
CA VAL A 463 -15.30 15.52 9.36
C VAL A 463 -16.20 15.58 8.12
N GLY A 464 -16.01 14.66 7.17
CA GLY A 464 -16.82 14.53 5.97
C GLY A 464 -18.28 14.23 6.28
N ILE A 465 -18.56 13.34 7.24
CA ILE A 465 -19.89 12.99 7.72
C ILE A 465 -20.55 14.20 8.38
N VAL A 466 -19.85 14.93 9.25
CA VAL A 466 -20.38 16.14 9.91
C VAL A 466 -20.67 17.25 8.88
N ALA A 467 -19.79 17.42 7.90
CA ALA A 467 -20.04 18.33 6.79
C ALA A 467 -21.27 17.88 5.99
N LEU A 468 -21.33 16.60 5.62
CA LEU A 468 -22.45 16.04 4.89
C LEU A 468 -23.75 16.22 5.66
N SER A 469 -23.82 15.83 6.94
CA SER A 469 -25.03 15.97 7.75
C SER A 469 -25.49 17.42 7.90
N ARG A 470 -24.55 18.38 7.87
CA ARG A 470 -24.84 19.83 7.98
C ARG A 470 -25.28 20.46 6.66
N TYR A 471 -24.72 20.03 5.53
CA TYR A 471 -24.94 20.64 4.22
C TYR A 471 -25.93 19.86 3.34
N LEU A 472 -26.00 18.54 3.46
CA LEU A 472 -26.87 17.66 2.66
C LEU A 472 -28.36 18.03 2.74
N PRO A 473 -28.95 18.40 3.91
CA PRO A 473 -30.35 18.84 3.97
C PRO A 473 -30.64 20.15 3.22
N ARG A 474 -29.60 20.90 2.84
CA ARG A 474 -29.72 22.16 2.09
C ARG A 474 -29.65 21.96 0.57
N ILE A 475 -29.35 20.74 0.10
CA ILE A 475 -29.23 20.46 -1.33
C ILE A 475 -30.63 20.16 -1.90
N PRO A 476 -31.09 20.92 -2.91
CA PRO A 476 -32.48 20.86 -3.39
C PRO A 476 -32.90 19.50 -3.96
N TYR A 477 -31.96 18.69 -4.45
CA TYR A 477 -32.23 17.37 -5.02
C TYR A 477 -32.41 16.25 -3.97
N VAL A 478 -31.94 16.43 -2.72
CA VAL A 478 -32.02 15.40 -1.67
C VAL A 478 -33.44 15.30 -1.09
N ASN A 479 -34.14 16.43 -0.99
CA ASN A 479 -35.54 16.49 -0.53
C ASN A 479 -36.53 15.79 -1.48
N ALA A 480 -36.13 15.47 -2.71
CA ALA A 480 -36.94 14.69 -3.64
C ALA A 480 -36.82 13.17 -3.42
N ILE A 481 -35.78 12.71 -2.70
CA ILE A 481 -35.45 11.29 -2.48
C ILE A 481 -35.85 10.83 -1.07
N VAL A 482 -35.84 11.75 -0.09
CA VAL A 482 -36.31 11.50 1.28
C VAL A 482 -37.71 12.11 1.42
N PRO A 483 -38.80 11.31 1.37
CA PRO A 483 -40.13 11.83 1.64
C PRO A 483 -40.15 12.42 3.05
N ALA A 484 -40.65 13.64 3.20
CA ALA A 484 -40.92 14.19 4.51
C ALA A 484 -41.85 13.22 5.27
N ASN A 485 -41.57 12.95 6.54
CA ASN A 485 -42.51 12.23 7.39
C ASN A 485 -43.84 12.98 7.33
N PRO A 486 -44.96 12.30 7.02
CA PRO A 486 -46.26 12.94 6.98
C PRO A 486 -46.52 13.58 8.34
N THR A 487 -46.95 14.84 8.31
CA THR A 487 -47.31 15.58 9.52
C THR A 487 -48.38 14.79 10.29
N PRO A 488 -48.44 14.87 11.64
CA PRO A 488 -49.46 14.14 12.41
C PRO A 488 -50.89 14.34 11.89
N SER A 489 -51.17 15.51 11.31
CA SER A 489 -52.42 15.86 10.61
C SER A 489 -52.71 15.05 9.34
N GLU A 490 -51.70 14.58 8.61
CA GLU A 490 -51.83 13.80 7.37
C GLU A 490 -52.02 12.29 7.64
N VAL A 491 -51.66 11.80 8.84
CA VAL A 491 -51.80 10.39 9.25
C VAL A 491 -53.01 10.18 10.17
N MET A 492 -53.75 11.23 10.51
CA MET A 492 -55.00 11.06 11.25
C MET A 492 -55.99 10.27 10.37
N PRO A 493 -56.56 9.14 10.87
CA PRO A 493 -57.63 8.47 10.18
C PRO A 493 -58.73 9.48 9.87
N SER A 494 -59.23 9.51 8.62
CA SER A 494 -60.37 10.34 8.26
C SER A 494 -61.50 10.10 9.27
N ASP A 495 -61.92 11.15 9.98
CA ASP A 495 -62.96 11.03 11.01
C ASP A 495 -64.25 10.51 10.36
N PRO A 496 -64.68 9.26 10.66
CA PRO A 496 -65.88 8.68 10.05
C PRO A 496 -67.16 9.44 10.45
N TYR A 497 -67.05 10.32 11.45
CA TYR A 497 -68.13 11.03 12.10
C TYR A 497 -67.92 12.55 12.04
N ASP A 498 -67.18 13.06 11.05
CA ASP A 498 -66.86 14.48 10.92
C ASP A 498 -68.11 15.37 11.16
N GLY A 499 -68.04 16.23 12.17
CA GLY A 499 -69.12 17.10 12.60
C GLY A 499 -70.18 16.54 13.60
N LEU A 500 -70.22 15.23 13.88
CA LEU A 500 -71.17 14.56 14.81
C LEU A 500 -70.57 14.29 16.20
N ALA A 501 -71.38 14.29 17.28
CA ALA A 501 -70.90 14.04 18.65
C ALA A 501 -69.81 15.03 19.08
N ARG A 502 -70.12 16.33 18.96
CA ARG A 502 -69.26 17.42 19.43
C ARG A 502 -69.28 17.46 20.96
N VAL A 503 -68.22 18.01 21.55
CA VAL A 503 -68.16 18.22 23.00
C VAL A 503 -69.38 19.05 23.43
N GLY A 504 -70.15 18.53 24.40
CA GLY A 504 -71.42 19.09 24.86
C GLY A 504 -72.68 18.46 24.24
N ASP A 505 -72.57 17.67 23.17
CA ASP A 505 -73.72 16.98 22.60
C ASP A 505 -74.24 15.89 23.55
N VAL A 506 -75.56 15.79 23.67
CA VAL A 506 -76.23 14.75 24.46
C VAL A 506 -76.76 13.67 23.53
N GLY A 507 -76.41 12.43 23.84
CA GLY A 507 -76.85 11.22 23.14
C GLY A 507 -77.40 10.17 24.10
N ARG A 508 -77.68 8.99 23.57
CA ARG A 508 -78.21 7.86 24.34
C ARG A 508 -77.48 6.58 24.01
N THR A 509 -77.04 5.82 25.02
CA THR A 509 -76.39 4.52 24.80
C THR A 509 -77.35 3.51 24.17
N ILE A 510 -76.87 2.71 23.22
CA ILE A 510 -77.65 1.65 22.56
C ILE A 510 -77.41 0.28 23.19
N GLY A 511 -76.30 0.11 23.89
CA GLY A 511 -76.00 -1.06 24.71
C GLY A 511 -75.17 -0.61 25.91
N ALA A 512 -74.89 -1.54 26.83
CA ALA A 512 -74.06 -1.22 27.98
C ALA A 512 -72.62 -0.84 27.55
N LEU A 513 -72.10 0.29 28.04
CA LEU A 513 -70.73 0.74 27.78
C LEU A 513 -69.76 0.16 28.83
N ARG A 514 -68.78 -0.65 28.38
CA ARG A 514 -67.82 -1.37 29.26
C ARG A 514 -66.38 -1.42 28.73
N PRO A 515 -65.58 -0.34 28.86
CA PRO A 515 -65.99 1.05 28.85
C PRO A 515 -66.36 1.54 27.44
N ALA A 516 -66.04 0.76 26.39
CA ALA A 516 -66.40 1.08 25.00
C ALA A 516 -67.78 0.52 24.62
N GLY A 517 -68.42 1.15 23.64
CA GLY A 517 -69.67 0.68 23.02
C GLY A 517 -70.23 1.74 22.08
N LYS A 518 -71.55 1.73 21.85
CA LYS A 518 -72.20 2.65 20.91
C LYS A 518 -73.22 3.55 21.59
N ALA A 519 -73.18 4.83 21.23
CA ALA A 519 -74.21 5.79 21.60
C ALA A 519 -74.80 6.45 20.35
N LYS A 520 -76.08 6.74 20.42
CA LYS A 520 -76.83 7.43 19.37
C LYS A 520 -76.86 8.93 19.67
N PHE A 521 -76.35 9.72 18.74
CA PHE A 521 -76.43 11.18 18.75
C PHE A 521 -77.30 11.61 17.57
N GLY A 522 -78.48 12.14 17.85
CA GLY A 522 -79.51 12.38 16.82
C GLY A 522 -79.96 11.09 16.14
N THR A 523 -79.73 10.97 14.82
CA THR A 523 -80.07 9.78 14.02
C THR A 523 -78.89 8.80 13.86
N MET A 524 -77.68 9.18 14.25
CA MET A 524 -76.45 8.47 13.92
C MET A 524 -75.89 7.69 15.12
N LEU A 525 -75.26 6.55 14.85
CA LEU A 525 -74.57 5.72 15.84
C LEU A 525 -73.07 6.00 15.82
N VAL A 526 -72.52 6.36 16.97
CA VAL A 526 -71.10 6.70 17.15
C VAL A 526 -70.50 5.76 18.19
N ASP A 527 -69.28 5.27 17.91
CA ASP A 527 -68.52 4.49 18.87
C ASP A 527 -67.97 5.42 19.95
N VAL A 528 -68.30 5.13 21.20
CA VAL A 528 -67.96 5.97 22.36
C VAL A 528 -67.30 5.15 23.46
N VAL A 529 -66.52 5.84 24.29
CA VAL A 529 -65.86 5.26 25.47
C VAL A 529 -66.30 6.04 26.70
N SER A 530 -66.80 5.34 27.73
CA SER A 530 -67.14 5.97 29.00
C SER A 530 -65.87 6.36 29.78
N GLN A 531 -65.97 7.38 30.63
CA GLN A 531 -64.89 7.79 31.54
C GLN A 531 -64.72 6.80 32.72
N GLY A 532 -64.59 5.50 32.42
CA GLY A 532 -64.33 4.43 33.39
C GLY A 532 -65.55 3.90 34.15
N GLN A 533 -66.74 4.47 33.95
CA GLN A 533 -67.99 4.00 34.58
C GLN A 533 -68.75 3.04 33.65
N LEU A 534 -69.34 1.99 34.22
CA LEU A 534 -70.32 1.17 33.50
C LEU A 534 -71.59 1.99 33.29
N LEU A 535 -71.98 2.19 32.03
CA LEU A 535 -73.25 2.85 31.68
C LEU A 535 -74.18 1.83 31.05
N ASP A 536 -75.39 1.67 31.59
CA ASP A 536 -76.38 0.74 31.06
C ASP A 536 -76.96 1.22 29.72
N GLU A 537 -77.64 0.31 29.02
CA GLU A 537 -78.35 0.64 27.79
C GLU A 537 -79.44 1.69 28.04
N GLY A 538 -79.59 2.64 27.11
CA GLY A 538 -80.58 3.71 27.23
C GLY A 538 -80.19 4.87 28.15
N THR A 539 -78.98 4.87 28.71
CA THR A 539 -78.44 5.97 29.54
C THR A 539 -78.20 7.21 28.68
N GLN A 540 -78.64 8.39 29.13
CA GLN A 540 -78.27 9.65 28.48
C GLN A 540 -76.83 10.01 28.80
N VAL A 541 -76.06 10.34 27.77
CA VAL A 541 -74.64 10.62 27.88
C VAL A 541 -74.27 11.91 27.17
N GLU A 542 -73.35 12.67 27.76
CA GLU A 542 -72.80 13.90 27.20
C GLU A 542 -71.36 13.64 26.73
N VAL A 543 -71.01 14.13 25.55
CA VAL A 543 -69.64 14.09 25.05
C VAL A 543 -68.78 15.10 25.81
N ILE A 544 -67.69 14.63 26.42
CA ILE A 544 -66.77 15.47 27.20
C ILE A 544 -65.44 15.70 26.51
N GLU A 545 -65.04 14.81 25.62
CA GLU A 545 -63.77 14.87 24.93
C GLU A 545 -63.90 14.20 23.57
N ARG A 546 -63.31 14.82 22.55
CA ARG A 546 -63.19 14.22 21.21
C ARG A 546 -61.75 14.36 20.73
N MET A 547 -61.13 13.23 20.44
CA MET A 547 -59.80 13.14 19.83
C MET A 547 -59.88 12.23 18.61
N GLY A 548 -60.15 12.80 17.43
CA GLY A 548 -60.35 12.04 16.19
C GLY A 548 -61.48 11.03 16.30
N ASN A 549 -61.17 9.74 16.11
CA ASN A 549 -62.13 8.63 16.21
C ASN A 549 -62.48 8.23 17.66
N ARG A 550 -61.87 8.86 18.67
CA ARG A 550 -62.15 8.58 20.09
C ARG A 550 -63.09 9.65 20.65
N VAL A 551 -64.33 9.24 20.93
CA VAL A 551 -65.34 10.08 21.57
C VAL A 551 -65.54 9.59 23.01
N VAL A 552 -65.21 10.43 23.99
CA VAL A 552 -65.37 10.10 25.41
C VAL A 552 -66.65 10.71 25.95
N VAL A 553 -67.43 9.90 26.66
CA VAL A 553 -68.75 10.29 27.18
C VAL A 553 -68.86 10.06 28.68
N ARG A 554 -69.71 10.85 29.33
CA ARG A 554 -70.14 10.67 30.73
C ARG A 554 -71.67 10.68 30.83
N PRO A 555 -72.28 10.21 31.94
CA PRO A 555 -73.70 10.43 32.18
C PRO A 555 -74.06 11.92 32.07
N ALA A 556 -75.08 12.25 31.29
CA ALA A 556 -75.57 13.62 31.21
C ALA A 556 -76.17 14.01 32.57
N ARG A 557 -75.84 15.21 33.07
CA ARG A 557 -76.45 15.72 34.30
C ARG A 557 -77.94 15.91 34.05
N SER A 558 -78.79 15.33 34.90
CA SER A 558 -80.22 15.64 34.93
C SER A 558 -80.38 17.14 35.16
N ALA A 559 -81.13 17.82 34.30
CA ALA A 559 -81.48 19.23 34.46
C ALA A 559 -82.35 19.45 35.69
#